data_AF-A0A4P5UKZ3-F1
#
_entry.id   AF-A0A4P5UKZ3-F1
#
_cell.length_a   1.000
_cell.length_b   1.000
_cell.length_c   1.000
_cell.angle_alpha   90.00
_cell.angle_beta   90.00
_cell.angle_gamma   90.00
#
_symmetry.space_group_name_H-M   'P 1'
#
loop_
_entity.id
_entity.type
_entity.pdbx_description
1 polymer ?
#
loop_
_entity_poly.entity_id
_entity_poly.type
_entity_poly.pdbx_seq_one_letter_code
_entity_poly.pdbx_strand_id
1 'polypeptide(L)' 'MPKDSKPNSGFKYSEAIKELQEITDYLESSEVDLDEAIEKFDRGSKIASEIENHLKNAENKIKTIKSKS' A
#
# COMPACT_ATOMS: atom_id res chain seq x y z
N MET A 1 -19.07 14.01 -20.45
CA MET A 1 -17.79 14.24 -19.74
C MET A 1 -16.82 13.16 -20.18
N PRO A 2 -15.73 13.47 -20.90
CA PRO A 2 -14.66 12.50 -21.13
C PRO A 2 -13.73 12.55 -19.90
N LYS A 3 -13.66 11.46 -19.13
CA LYS A 3 -12.51 11.20 -18.25
C LYS A 3 -11.56 10.28 -19.01
N ASP A 4 -10.78 10.89 -19.90
CA ASP A 4 -9.44 10.43 -20.27
C ASP A 4 -8.63 10.17 -18.97
N SER A 5 -7.71 9.22 -18.82
CA SER A 5 -7.11 8.27 -19.74
C SER A 5 -6.13 7.40 -18.93
N LYS A 6 -5.96 6.14 -19.35
CA LYS A 6 -4.90 5.14 -19.03
C LYS A 6 -4.93 4.40 -17.66
N PRO A 7 -4.93 3.04 -17.68
CA PRO A 7 -4.59 2.25 -16.49
C PRO A 7 -3.08 2.37 -16.26
N ASN A 8 -2.67 3.17 -15.28
CA ASN A 8 -1.30 3.17 -14.80
C ASN A 8 -1.07 1.86 -14.03
N SER A 9 -0.48 0.86 -14.68
CA SER A 9 -0.21 -0.49 -14.15
C SER A 9 1.01 -0.54 -13.21
N GLY A 10 1.18 0.47 -12.37
CA GLY A 10 2.26 0.57 -11.38
C GLY A 10 1.69 0.69 -9.97
N PHE A 11 2.48 0.29 -8.96
CA PHE A 11 2.10 0.42 -7.55
C PHE A 11 1.70 1.87 -7.22
N LYS A 12 0.49 2.03 -6.67
CA LYS A 12 -0.05 3.33 -6.28
C LYS A 12 -0.08 3.45 -4.76
N TYR A 13 0.90 4.20 -4.23
CA TYR A 13 1.08 4.39 -2.80
C TYR A 13 -0.20 4.86 -2.07
N SER A 14 -0.93 5.82 -2.64
CA SER A 14 -2.16 6.34 -2.03
C SER A 14 -3.26 5.29 -1.91
N GLU A 15 -3.42 4.43 -2.94
CA GLU A 15 -4.42 3.36 -2.93
C GLU A 15 -4.02 2.25 -1.93
N ALA A 16 -2.73 1.90 -1.88
CA ALA A 16 -2.20 0.93 -0.92
C ALA A 16 -2.38 1.39 0.54
N ILE A 17 -2.10 2.67 0.84
CA ILE A 17 -2.32 3.23 2.18
C ILE A 17 -3.80 3.21 2.54
N LYS A 18 -4.68 3.59 1.60
CA LYS A 18 -6.13 3.56 1.83
C LYS A 18 -6.63 2.14 2.13
N GLU A 19 -6.16 1.15 1.37
CA GLU A 19 -6.52 -0.25 1.59
C GLU A 19 -6.01 -0.76 2.94
N LEU A 20 -4.80 -0.38 3.36
CA LEU A 20 -4.26 -0.75 4.67
C LEU A 20 -5.07 -0.13 5.82
N GLN A 21 -5.52 1.12 5.67
CA GLN A 21 -6.42 1.77 6.63
C GLN A 21 -7.75 1.04 6.73
N GLU A 22 -8.39 0.72 5.60
CA GLU A 22 -9.66 -0.04 5.59
C GLU A 22 -9.53 -1.42 6.26
N ILE A 23 -8.39 -2.10 6.08
CA ILE A 23 -8.09 -3.35 6.77
C ILE A 23 -7.94 -3.14 8.28
N THR A 24 -7.24 -2.08 8.69
CA THR A 24 -7.04 -1.77 10.11
C THR A 24 -8.36 -1.45 10.78
N ASP A 25 -9.17 -0.59 10.16
CA ASP A 25 -10.51 -0.23 10.64
C ASP A 25 -11.42 -1.46 10.77
N TYR A 26 -11.34 -2.39 9.81
CA TYR A 26 -12.08 -3.66 9.90
C TYR A 26 -11.60 -4.49 11.09
N LEU A 27 -10.30 -4.69 11.27
CA LEU A 27 -9.75 -5.52 12.35
C LEU A 27 -9.99 -4.94 13.76
N GLU A 28 -10.20 -3.63 13.86
CA GLU A 28 -10.53 -2.92 15.10
C GLU A 28 -12.04 -2.86 15.38
N SER A 29 -12.88 -3.33 14.45
CA SER A 29 -14.34 -3.38 14.61
C SER A 29 -14.75 -4.31 15.75
N SER A 30 -15.89 -4.00 16.39
CA SER A 30 -16.47 -4.80 17.47
C SER A 30 -17.03 -6.15 17.00
N GLU A 31 -17.41 -6.25 15.72
CA GLU A 31 -17.91 -7.49 15.11
C GLU A 31 -17.03 -7.83 13.92
N VAL A 32 -16.05 -8.69 14.18
CA VAL A 32 -15.09 -9.21 13.21
C VAL A 32 -15.25 -10.72 13.16
N ASP A 33 -15.41 -11.25 11.95
CA ASP A 33 -15.36 -12.69 11.74
C ASP A 33 -13.90 -13.16 11.76
N LEU A 34 -13.61 -14.26 12.45
CA LEU A 34 -12.24 -14.73 12.68
C LEU A 34 -11.56 -15.16 11.37
N ASP A 35 -12.29 -15.84 10.48
CA ASP A 35 -11.73 -16.33 9.23
C ASP A 35 -11.43 -15.14 8.30
N GLU A 36 -12.36 -14.18 8.21
CA GLU A 36 -12.13 -12.94 7.48
C GLU A 36 -10.98 -12.10 8.07
N ALA A 37 -10.84 -12.05 9.39
CA ALA A 37 -9.74 -11.35 10.05
C ALA A 37 -8.37 -11.89 9.64
N ILE A 38 -8.24 -13.20 9.54
CA ILE A 38 -7.01 -13.87 9.11
C ILE A 38 -6.67 -13.48 7.66
N GLU A 39 -7.66 -13.50 6.77
CA GLU A 39 -7.47 -13.09 5.38
C GLU A 39 -7.07 -11.60 5.26
N LYS A 40 -7.75 -10.73 6.01
CA LYS A 40 -7.48 -9.29 6.03
C LYS A 40 -6.10 -8.99 6.60
N PHE A 41 -5.66 -9.72 7.63
CA PHE A 41 -4.33 -9.57 8.20
C PHE A 41 -3.23 -9.97 7.21
N ASP A 42 -3.38 -11.11 6.51
CA ASP A 42 -2.42 -11.53 5.48
C ASP A 42 -2.35 -10.51 4.34
N ARG A 43 -3.51 -9.98 3.90
CA ARG A 43 -3.56 -8.91 2.90
C ARG A 43 -2.88 -7.63 3.39
N GLY A 44 -3.17 -7.20 4.62
CA GLY A 44 -2.55 -6.03 5.25
C GLY A 44 -1.03 -6.14 5.34
N SER A 45 -0.53 -7.32 5.72
CA SER A 45 0.90 -7.62 5.79
C SER A 45 1.59 -7.51 4.41
N LYS A 46 0.93 -7.97 3.35
CA LYS A 46 1.42 -7.84 1.96
C LYS A 46 1.47 -6.37 1.54
N ILE A 47 0.41 -5.61 1.81
CA ILE A 47 0.34 -4.18 1.46
C ILE A 47 1.44 -3.39 2.20
N ALA A 48 1.63 -3.64 3.49
CA ALA A 48 2.70 -3.02 4.27
C ALA A 48 4.07 -3.30 3.64
N SER A 49 4.33 -4.54 3.24
CA SER A 49 5.57 -4.93 2.55
C SER A 49 5.75 -4.21 1.20
N GLU A 50 4.68 -4.02 0.44
CA GLU A 50 4.74 -3.27 -0.83
C GLU A 50 5.05 -1.78 -0.61
N ILE A 51 4.44 -1.17 0.41
CA ILE A 51 4.71 0.22 0.84
C ILE A 51 6.18 0.38 1.24
N GLU A 52 6.70 -0.50 2.10
CA GLU A 52 8.11 -0.47 2.53
C GLU A 52 9.07 -0.58 1.34
N ASN A 53 8.80 -1.51 0.42
CA ASN A 53 9.62 -1.66 -0.79
C ASN A 53 9.57 -0.42 -1.68
N HIS A 54 8.40 0.21 -1.81
CA HIS A 54 8.26 1.45 -2.56
C HIS A 54 9.08 2.59 -1.93
N LEU A 55 9.01 2.75 -0.61
CA LEU A 55 9.77 3.76 0.13
C LEU A 55 11.28 3.52 0.02
N LYS A 56 11.73 2.29 0.19
CA LYS A 56 13.15 1.91 0.03
C LYS A 56 13.67 2.22 -1.37
N ASN A 57 12.87 1.94 -2.39
CA ASN A 57 13.21 2.27 -3.78
C ASN A 57 13.30 3.78 -4.00
N ALA A 58 12.39 4.57 -3.42
CA ALA A 58 12.45 6.03 -3.47
C ALA A 58 13.70 6.58 -2.76
N GLU A 59 14.01 6.06 -1.57
CA GLU A 59 15.21 6.45 -0.80
C GLU A 59 16.49 6.14 -1.57
N ASN A 60 16.61 4.96 -2.18
CA ASN A 60 17.76 4.56 -2.99
C ASN A 60 17.97 5.48 -4.20
N LYS A 61 16.88 5.90 -4.85
CA LYS A 61 16.94 6.88 -5.95
C LYS A 61 17.50 8.22 -5.45
N ILE A 62 17.01 8.72 -4.32
CA ILE A 62 17.50 9.97 -3.72
C ILE A 62 18.98 9.87 -3.34
N LYS A 63 19.40 8.76 -2.70
CA LYS A 63 20.81 8.51 -2.36
C LYS A 63 21.69 8.51 -3.61
N THR A 64 21.26 7.83 -4.68
CA THR A 64 21.99 7.78 -5.95
C THR A 64 22.19 9.16 -6.57
N ILE A 65 21.18 10.02 -6.50
CA ILE A 65 21.27 11.41 -6.98
C ILE A 65 22.26 12.22 -6.12
N LYS A 66 22.16 12.10 -4.79
CA LYS A 66 23.07 12.79 -3.85
C LYS A 66 24.54 12.37 -4.03
N SER A 67 24.82 11.09 -4.26
CA SER A 67 26.19 10.58 -4.43
C SER A 67 26.84 10.94 -5.77
N LYS A 68 26.07 11.44 -6.74
CA LYS A 68 26.56 11.90 -8.04
C LYS A 68 26.82 13.42 -8.09
N SER A 69 26.55 14.14 -7.01
CA SER A 69 26.76 15.59 -6.87
C SER A 69 28.00 15.90 -6.04
#